data_AF-A0A016CK89-F1
#
_entry.id   AF-A0A016CK89-F1
#
_cell.length_a   1.000
_cell.length_b   1.000
_cell.length_c   1.000
_cell.angle_alpha   90.00
_cell.angle_beta   90.00
_cell.angle_gamma   90.00
#
_symmetry.space_group_name_H-M   'P 1'
#
loop_
_entity.id
_entity.type
_entity.pdbx_description
1 polymer ?
#
loop_
_entity_poly.entity_id
_entity_poly.type
_entity_poly.pdbx_seq_one_letter_code
_entity_poly.pdbx_strand_id
1 'polypeptide(L)'
;MLINSNQPRGRQHFTIAHELYHLYIEKKPTPHKCNPGCASKDPIEQCADMFASSLLMPEGGICQLIPEMELKTKNISMATVLKLEHYFSVSRSALLYRLQNIGLITESTRSQLAEIKVKYSAKCFGYDTALYEPANEGLVIGDFGEKARKLFEQEKISEGHYIELLHKININGTQENEDSTRC
;
A
#
# COMPACT_ATOMS: atom_id res chain seq x y z
N MET A 1 -9.05 -8.82 4.09
CA MET A 1 -8.02 -8.20 3.23
C MET A 1 -6.68 -8.84 3.55
N LEU A 2 -5.87 -9.16 2.55
CA LEU A 2 -4.51 -9.68 2.71
C LEU A 2 -3.58 -8.78 1.89
N ILE A 3 -2.44 -8.39 2.47
CA ILE A 3 -1.49 -7.46 1.85
C ILE A 3 -0.16 -8.19 1.68
N ASN A 4 0.45 -8.04 0.50
CA ASN A 4 1.75 -8.65 0.22
C ASN A 4 2.88 -7.87 0.93
N SER A 5 3.41 -8.44 2.01
CA SER A 5 4.48 -7.84 2.83
C SER A 5 5.81 -7.64 2.08
N ASN A 6 6.03 -8.38 0.99
CA ASN A 6 7.23 -8.25 0.15
C ASN A 6 7.22 -6.96 -0.70
N GLN A 7 6.09 -6.25 -0.77
CA GLN A 7 6.03 -4.96 -1.45
C GLN A 7 6.56 -3.84 -0.57
N PRO A 8 7.13 -2.76 -1.17
CA PRO A 8 7.54 -1.59 -0.42
C PRO A 8 6.42 -1.03 0.45
N ARG A 9 6.76 -0.54 1.64
CA ARG A 9 5.79 0.00 2.61
C ARG A 9 4.81 1.01 2.01
N GLY A 10 5.31 1.95 1.19
CA GLY A 10 4.45 2.93 0.51
C GLY A 10 3.43 2.32 -0.45
N ARG A 11 3.76 1.17 -1.07
CA ARG A 11 2.83 0.41 -1.92
C ARG A 11 1.80 -0.35 -1.08
N GLN A 12 2.21 -0.92 0.05
CA GLN A 12 1.27 -1.57 0.98
C GLN A 12 0.21 -0.59 1.48
N HIS A 13 0.58 0.65 1.84
CA HIS A 13 -0.39 1.67 2.24
C HIS A 13 -1.40 1.98 1.13
N PHE A 14 -0.94 2.08 -0.12
CA PHE A 14 -1.83 2.27 -1.27
C PHE A 14 -2.77 1.10 -1.47
N THR A 15 -2.27 -0.14 -1.40
CA THR A 15 -3.11 -1.35 -1.47
C THR A 15 -4.16 -1.37 -0.36
N ILE A 16 -3.80 -1.05 0.88
CA ILE A 16 -4.76 -0.96 1.98
C ILE A 16 -5.86 0.05 1.65
N ALA A 17 -5.51 1.26 1.20
CA ALA A 17 -6.50 2.28 0.84
C ALA A 17 -7.39 1.87 -0.34
N HIS A 18 -6.83 1.16 -1.32
CA HIS A 18 -7.56 0.61 -2.47
C HIS A 18 -8.57 -0.45 -2.01
N GLU A 19 -8.15 -1.40 -1.18
CA GLU A 19 -9.04 -2.46 -0.67
C GLU A 19 -10.14 -1.91 0.25
N LEU A 20 -9.89 -0.79 0.96
CA LEU A 20 -10.94 -0.08 1.70
C LEU A 20 -12.08 0.39 0.79
N TYR A 21 -11.79 0.79 -0.45
CA TYR A 21 -12.85 1.13 -1.41
C TYR A 21 -13.76 -0.08 -1.67
N HIS A 22 -13.19 -1.23 -1.97
CA HIS A 22 -13.97 -2.45 -2.21
C HIS A 22 -14.81 -2.80 -0.98
N LEU A 23 -14.24 -2.73 0.22
CA LEU A 23 -14.95 -3.08 1.45
C LEU A 23 -16.12 -2.15 1.79
N TYR A 24 -15.97 -0.84 1.58
CA TYR A 24 -16.92 0.15 2.10
C TYR A 24 -17.80 0.81 1.03
N ILE A 25 -17.37 0.83 -0.23
CA ILE A 25 -18.03 1.58 -1.30
C ILE A 25 -18.65 0.63 -2.34
N GLU A 26 -18.02 -0.50 -2.63
CA GLU A 26 -18.57 -1.47 -3.56
C GLU A 26 -19.82 -2.15 -2.97
N LYS A 27 -20.89 -2.26 -3.78
CA LYS A 27 -22.17 -2.84 -3.30
C LYS A 27 -22.09 -4.33 -2.98
N LYS A 28 -21.21 -5.07 -3.65
CA LYS A 28 -21.05 -6.52 -3.52
C LYS A 28 -19.57 -6.88 -3.57
N PRO A 29 -18.80 -6.56 -2.51
CA PRO A 29 -17.38 -6.87 -2.48
C PRO A 29 -17.18 -8.39 -2.59
N THR A 30 -16.42 -8.81 -3.59
CA THR A 30 -16.00 -10.20 -3.74
C THR A 30 -14.48 -10.29 -3.57
N PRO A 31 -13.96 -11.31 -2.88
CA PRO A 31 -12.51 -11.51 -2.82
C PRO A 31 -11.94 -11.76 -4.21
N HIS A 32 -10.98 -10.93 -4.63
CA HIS A 32 -10.24 -11.11 -5.88
C HIS A 32 -8.79 -10.65 -5.72
N LYS A 33 -7.93 -11.02 -6.67
CA LYS A 33 -6.53 -10.60 -6.67
C LYS A 33 -6.42 -9.28 -7.41
N CYS A 34 -6.21 -8.19 -6.68
CA CYS A 34 -5.99 -6.87 -7.27
C CYS A 34 -4.49 -6.57 -7.37
N ASN A 35 -4.13 -5.73 -8.34
CA ASN A 35 -2.80 -5.15 -8.44
C ASN A 35 -2.92 -3.63 -8.61
N PRO A 36 -3.10 -2.89 -7.50
CA PRO A 36 -3.37 -1.45 -7.52
C PRO A 36 -2.29 -0.65 -8.27
N GLY A 37 -2.72 0.37 -9.03
CA GLY A 37 -1.84 1.21 -9.81
C GLY A 37 -1.33 0.61 -11.13
N CYS A 38 -1.82 -0.57 -11.53
CA CYS A 38 -1.69 -1.06 -12.91
C CYS A 38 -2.86 -0.53 -13.76
N ALA A 39 -2.61 -0.31 -15.05
CA ALA A 39 -3.64 0.17 -15.99
C ALA A 39 -4.74 -0.89 -16.19
N SER A 40 -5.72 -0.92 -15.29
CA SER A 40 -6.92 -1.74 -15.39
C SER A 40 -7.93 -1.08 -16.33
N LYS A 41 -8.62 -1.89 -17.13
CA LYS A 41 -9.77 -1.44 -17.92
C LYS A 41 -11.08 -1.50 -17.13
N ASP A 42 -11.06 -2.07 -15.93
CA ASP A 42 -12.22 -2.18 -15.06
C ASP A 42 -12.50 -0.81 -14.39
N PRO A 43 -13.70 -0.22 -14.59
CA PRO A 43 -14.07 1.03 -13.93
C PRO A 43 -14.04 0.94 -12.39
N ILE A 44 -14.34 -0.22 -11.80
CA ILE A 44 -14.36 -0.38 -10.33
C ILE A 44 -12.93 -0.25 -9.79
N GLU A 45 -11.97 -0.91 -10.41
CA GLU A 45 -10.54 -0.81 -10.07
C GLU A 45 -10.02 0.62 -10.25
N GLN A 46 -10.45 1.32 -11.31
CA GLN A 46 -10.08 2.73 -11.53
C GLN A 46 -10.67 3.64 -10.44
N CYS A 47 -11.91 3.40 -10.02
CA CYS A 47 -12.52 4.10 -8.90
C CYS A 47 -11.80 3.80 -7.58
N ALA A 48 -11.39 2.56 -7.35
CA ALA A 48 -10.61 2.15 -6.17
C ALA A 48 -9.25 2.85 -6.12
N ASP A 49 -8.52 2.89 -7.25
CA ASP A 49 -7.25 3.62 -7.37
C ASP A 49 -7.44 5.13 -7.15
N MET A 50 -8.50 5.72 -7.71
CA MET A 50 -8.82 7.14 -7.51
C MET A 50 -9.18 7.46 -6.06
N PHE A 51 -9.96 6.57 -5.43
CA PHE A 51 -10.30 6.66 -4.01
C PHE A 51 -9.04 6.59 -3.15
N ALA A 52 -8.20 5.58 -3.35
CA ALA A 52 -6.95 5.41 -2.60
C ALA A 52 -6.04 6.62 -2.74
N SER A 53 -5.89 7.13 -3.97
CA SER A 53 -5.10 8.32 -4.26
C SER A 53 -5.63 9.56 -3.56
N SER A 54 -6.95 9.77 -3.57
CA SER A 54 -7.59 10.94 -2.94
C SER A 54 -7.61 10.87 -1.41
N LEU A 55 -7.77 9.65 -0.87
CA LEU A 55 -7.75 9.39 0.58
C LEU A 55 -6.34 9.61 1.16
N LEU A 56 -5.32 9.06 0.52
CA LEU A 56 -3.94 9.15 0.99
C LEU A 56 -3.30 10.51 0.71
N MET A 57 -3.67 11.14 -0.40
CA MET A 57 -3.06 12.38 -0.88
C MET A 57 -4.12 13.40 -1.29
N PRO A 58 -4.82 13.99 -0.30
CA PRO A 58 -5.82 15.03 -0.56
C PRO A 58 -5.17 16.25 -1.22
N GLU A 59 -5.83 16.81 -2.24
CA GLU A 59 -5.28 17.90 -3.05
C GLU A 59 -4.92 19.13 -2.21
N GLY A 60 -5.82 19.54 -1.30
CA GLY A 60 -5.55 20.65 -0.39
C GLY A 60 -4.32 20.42 0.49
N GLY A 61 -4.11 19.18 0.96
CA GLY A 61 -2.93 18.82 1.74
C GLY A 61 -1.64 18.86 0.93
N ILE A 62 -1.68 18.39 -0.33
CA ILE A 62 -0.54 18.51 -1.25
C ILE A 62 -0.19 19.99 -1.45
N CYS A 63 -1.17 20.80 -1.84
CA CYS A 63 -0.96 22.22 -2.15
C CYS A 63 -0.42 23.01 -0.95
N GLN A 64 -0.86 22.70 0.27
CA GLN A 64 -0.35 23.34 1.50
C GLN A 64 1.13 23.04 1.78
N LEU A 65 1.64 21.89 1.34
CA LEU A 65 3.01 21.45 1.65
C LEU A 65 4.03 21.84 0.58
N ILE A 66 3.57 22.19 -0.62
CA ILE A 66 4.41 22.67 -1.73
C ILE A 66 4.71 24.16 -1.53
N PRO A 67 5.97 24.61 -1.70
CA PRO A 67 6.29 26.02 -1.66
C PRO A 67 5.51 26.84 -2.70
N GLU A 68 5.04 28.03 -2.32
CA GLU A 68 4.21 28.88 -3.17
C GLU A 68 4.86 29.18 -4.54
N MET A 69 6.19 29.37 -4.56
CA MET A 69 6.94 29.58 -5.80
C MET A 69 6.90 28.37 -6.74
N GLU A 70 6.97 27.15 -6.21
CA GLU A 70 6.89 25.92 -7.00
C GLU A 70 5.46 25.71 -7.54
N LEU A 71 4.43 26.06 -6.77
CA LEU A 71 3.04 26.04 -7.24
C LEU A 71 2.81 27.01 -8.40
N LYS A 72 3.29 28.26 -8.27
CA LYS A 72 3.13 29.29 -9.31
C LYS A 72 3.84 28.93 -10.60
N THR A 73 5.06 28.40 -10.49
CA THR A 73 5.89 28.04 -11.64
C THR A 73 5.58 26.64 -12.20
N LYS A 74 4.79 25.83 -11.49
CA LYS A 74 4.57 24.40 -11.75
C LYS A 74 5.87 23.61 -11.92
N ASN A 75 6.91 24.02 -11.20
CA ASN A 75 8.21 23.38 -11.22
C ASN A 75 8.48 22.77 -9.85
N ILE A 76 7.95 21.56 -9.65
CA ILE A 76 8.05 20.84 -8.39
C ILE A 76 9.46 20.26 -8.25
N SER A 77 10.18 20.66 -7.20
CA SER A 77 11.55 20.22 -6.96
C SER A 77 11.61 18.79 -6.41
N MET A 78 12.76 18.13 -6.60
CA MET A 78 13.00 16.81 -6.02
C MET A 78 12.87 16.80 -4.48
N ALA A 79 13.27 17.91 -3.84
CA ALA A 79 13.15 18.09 -2.40
C ALA A 79 11.67 18.08 -1.95
N THR A 80 10.80 18.76 -2.70
CA THR A 80 9.36 18.76 -2.47
C THR A 80 8.75 17.38 -2.70
N VAL A 81 9.14 16.67 -3.77
CA VAL A 81 8.63 15.31 -4.02
C VAL A 81 8.99 14.37 -2.87
N LEU A 82 10.24 14.41 -2.39
CA LEU A 82 10.69 13.62 -1.23
C LEU A 82 9.90 13.98 0.03
N LYS A 83 9.73 15.28 0.31
CA LYS A 83 8.94 15.76 1.44
C LYS A 83 7.51 15.20 1.40
N LEU A 84 6.85 15.28 0.24
CA LEU A 84 5.47 14.83 0.07
C LEU A 84 5.33 13.31 0.20
N GLU A 85 6.19 12.52 -0.44
CA GLU A 85 6.05 11.06 -0.39
C GLU A 85 6.31 10.50 1.01
N HIS A 86 7.24 11.11 1.76
CA HIS A 86 7.45 10.78 3.16
C HIS A 86 6.30 11.25 4.06
N TYR A 87 5.81 12.47 3.86
CA TYR A 87 4.71 13.02 4.66
C TYR A 87 3.42 12.20 4.50
N PHE A 88 3.03 11.90 3.26
CA PHE A 88 1.86 11.06 2.97
C PHE A 88 2.15 9.56 3.06
N SER A 89 3.41 9.17 3.27
CA SER A 89 3.85 7.78 3.37
C SER A 89 3.41 6.93 2.16
N VAL A 90 3.60 7.44 0.94
CA VAL A 90 3.21 6.78 -0.32
C VAL A 90 4.43 6.48 -1.19
N SER A 91 4.28 5.62 -2.20
CA SER A 91 5.35 5.44 -3.18
C SER A 91 5.53 6.67 -4.07
N ARG A 92 6.76 6.86 -4.56
CA ARG A 92 7.09 7.86 -5.59
C ARG A 92 6.11 7.82 -6.77
N SER A 93 5.84 6.62 -7.27
CA SER A 93 4.95 6.43 -8.41
C SER A 93 3.54 6.95 -8.13
N ALA A 94 2.95 6.60 -6.99
CA ALA A 94 1.61 7.03 -6.61
C ALA A 94 1.53 8.56 -6.49
N LEU A 95 2.52 9.17 -5.83
CA LEU A 95 2.60 10.63 -5.72
C LEU A 95 2.72 11.31 -7.08
N LEU A 96 3.63 10.84 -7.94
CA LEU A 96 3.84 11.45 -9.25
C LEU A 96 2.60 11.37 -10.15
N TYR A 97 1.89 10.24 -10.14
CA TYR A 97 0.59 10.15 -10.82
C TYR A 97 -0.45 11.09 -10.20
N ARG A 98 -0.49 11.20 -8.87
CA ARG A 98 -1.41 12.13 -8.20
C ARG A 98 -1.13 13.57 -8.61
N LEU A 99 0.14 14.01 -8.58
CA LEU A 99 0.56 15.35 -8.98
C LEU A 99 0.23 15.66 -10.45
N GLN A 100 0.38 14.67 -11.33
CA GLN A 100 -0.02 14.80 -12.72
C GLN A 100 -1.54 14.93 -12.86
N ASN A 101 -2.31 14.10 -12.17
CA ASN A 101 -3.77 14.07 -12.26
C ASN A 101 -4.41 15.39 -11.79
N ILE A 102 -3.82 16.07 -10.79
CA ILE A 102 -4.25 17.39 -10.33
C ILE A 102 -3.58 18.55 -11.09
N GLY A 103 -2.81 18.25 -12.15
CA GLY A 103 -2.25 19.26 -13.05
C GLY A 103 -1.11 20.11 -12.49
N LEU A 104 -0.41 19.61 -11.45
CA LEU A 104 0.76 20.27 -10.86
C LEU A 104 2.06 19.96 -11.60
N ILE A 105 2.14 18.82 -12.28
CA ILE A 105 3.28 18.44 -13.13
C ILE A 105 2.80 17.93 -14.49
N THR A 106 3.69 18.00 -15.49
CA THR A 106 3.45 17.42 -16.81
C THR A 106 3.90 15.96 -16.87
N GLU A 107 3.48 15.23 -17.91
CA GLU A 107 3.97 13.85 -18.17
C GLU A 107 5.49 13.79 -18.36
N SER A 108 6.08 14.82 -18.99
CA SER A 108 7.53 14.91 -19.17
C SER A 108 8.24 15.03 -17.82
N THR A 109 7.78 15.95 -16.96
CA THR A 109 8.32 16.13 -15.60
C THR A 109 8.12 14.87 -14.75
N ARG A 110 6.95 14.23 -14.85
CA ARG A 110 6.65 12.96 -14.16
C ARG A 110 7.66 11.88 -14.53
N SER A 111 7.92 11.71 -15.82
CA SER A 111 8.87 10.71 -16.33
C SER A 111 10.30 10.99 -15.84
N GLN A 112 10.76 12.24 -15.94
CA GLN A 112 12.08 12.65 -15.43
C GLN A 112 12.24 12.37 -13.93
N LEU A 113 11.23 12.69 -13.11
CA LEU A 113 11.27 12.44 -11.67
C LEU A 113 11.19 10.94 -11.33
N ALA A 114 10.53 10.13 -12.17
CA ALA A 114 10.39 8.69 -11.96
C ALA A 114 11.68 7.92 -12.26
N GLU A 115 12.55 8.42 -13.14
CA GLU A 115 13.85 7.81 -13.44
C GLU A 115 14.86 7.93 -12.29
N ILE A 116 14.65 8.92 -11.40
CA ILE A 116 15.55 9.14 -10.27
C ILE A 116 15.37 8.01 -9.24
N LYS A 117 16.48 7.37 -8.86
CA LYS A 117 16.49 6.28 -7.88
C LYS A 117 15.98 6.76 -6.52
N VAL A 118 14.85 6.22 -6.08
CA VAL A 118 14.14 6.62 -4.85
C VAL A 118 15.01 6.49 -3.59
N LYS A 119 15.68 5.35 -3.38
CA LYS A 119 16.52 5.13 -2.18
C LYS A 119 17.75 6.03 -2.16
N TYR A 120 18.38 6.24 -3.32
CA TYR A 120 19.57 7.08 -3.43
C TYR A 120 19.22 8.54 -3.13
N SER A 121 18.19 9.06 -3.80
CA SER A 121 17.74 10.44 -3.59
C SER A 121 17.25 10.69 -2.16
N ALA A 122 16.49 9.76 -1.56
CA ALA A 122 16.11 9.86 -0.16
C ALA A 122 17.31 10.03 0.78
N LYS A 123 18.33 9.16 0.64
CA LYS A 123 19.56 9.24 1.43
C LYS A 123 20.31 10.54 1.25
N CYS A 124 20.45 11.03 0.00
CA CYS A 124 21.13 12.29 -0.29
C CYS A 124 20.48 13.50 0.40
N PHE A 125 19.17 13.43 0.65
CA PHE A 125 18.40 14.49 1.33
C PHE A 125 18.19 14.22 2.83
N GLY A 126 18.79 13.17 3.39
CA GLY A 126 18.72 12.84 4.81
C GLY A 126 17.46 12.10 5.26
N TYR A 127 16.68 11.55 4.33
CA TYR A 127 15.53 10.71 4.66
C TYR A 127 15.92 9.25 4.89
N ASP A 128 15.17 8.57 5.77
CA ASP A 128 15.22 7.13 5.93
C ASP A 128 14.68 6.38 4.70
N THR A 129 15.09 5.12 4.50
CA THR A 129 14.67 4.32 3.35
C THR A 129 13.54 3.32 3.62
N ALA A 130 13.02 3.18 4.85
CA ALA A 130 12.01 2.17 5.18
C ALA A 130 10.73 2.28 4.35
N LEU A 131 10.39 3.47 3.85
CA LEU A 131 9.23 3.67 2.96
C LEU A 131 9.35 2.86 1.65
N TYR A 132 10.58 2.61 1.19
CA TYR A 132 10.90 1.95 -0.06
C TYR A 132 11.32 0.49 0.10
N GLU A 133 11.31 -0.03 1.33
CA GLU A 133 11.66 -1.41 1.65
C GLU A 133 10.40 -2.24 1.94
N PRO A 134 10.47 -3.58 1.76
CA PRO A 134 9.46 -4.50 2.31
C PRO A 134 9.19 -4.24 3.79
N ALA A 135 7.96 -4.46 4.23
CA ALA A 135 7.51 -4.17 5.59
C ALA A 135 6.38 -5.10 6.02
N ASN A 136 6.05 -5.08 7.32
CA ASN A 136 4.91 -5.79 7.90
C ASN A 136 4.94 -7.31 7.66
N GLU A 137 6.12 -7.90 7.61
CA GLU A 137 6.27 -9.35 7.50
C GLU A 137 5.64 -10.06 8.71
N GLY A 138 4.76 -11.03 8.45
CA GLY A 138 4.05 -11.78 9.51
C GLY A 138 3.08 -10.96 10.36
N LEU A 139 2.81 -9.70 9.99
CA LEU A 139 1.89 -8.86 10.75
C LEU A 139 0.44 -9.27 10.50
N VAL A 140 -0.26 -9.64 11.57
CA VAL A 140 -1.69 -9.96 11.54
C VAL A 140 -2.45 -8.93 12.35
N ILE A 141 -3.40 -8.25 11.71
CA ILE A 141 -4.29 -7.28 12.36
C ILE A 141 -5.72 -7.75 12.15
N GLY A 142 -6.45 -7.91 13.25
CA GLY A 142 -7.86 -8.31 13.25
C GLY A 142 -8.08 -9.79 13.53
N ASP A 143 -9.25 -10.29 13.13
CA ASP A 143 -9.82 -11.58 13.55
C ASP A 143 -9.77 -12.65 12.45
N PHE A 144 -8.83 -12.53 11.49
CA PHE A 144 -8.73 -13.46 10.36
C PHE A 144 -8.54 -14.91 10.81
N GLY A 145 -7.59 -15.16 11.72
CA GLY A 145 -7.33 -16.50 12.26
C GLY A 145 -8.51 -17.05 13.05
N GLU A 146 -9.18 -16.20 13.84
CA GLU A 146 -10.39 -16.58 14.60
C GLU A 146 -11.53 -16.99 13.67
N LYS A 147 -11.79 -16.20 12.61
CA LYS A 147 -12.82 -16.55 11.61
C LYS A 147 -12.49 -17.85 10.89
N ALA A 148 -11.22 -18.06 10.49
CA ALA A 148 -10.80 -19.29 9.84
C ALA A 148 -11.04 -20.51 10.75
N ARG A 149 -10.67 -20.40 12.04
CA ARG A 149 -10.89 -21.44 13.05
C ARG A 149 -12.37 -21.73 13.23
N LYS A 150 -13.20 -20.70 13.36
CA LYS A 150 -14.66 -20.85 13.52
C LYS A 150 -15.31 -21.54 12.31
N LEU A 151 -14.83 -21.29 11.09
CA LEU A 151 -15.33 -21.99 9.89
C LEU A 151 -14.95 -23.47 9.90
N PHE A 152 -13.74 -23.80 10.37
CA PHE A 152 -13.28 -25.18 10.51
C PHE A 152 -14.07 -25.93 11.59
N GLU A 153 -14.23 -25.35 12.78
CA GLU A 153 -15.02 -25.93 13.88
C GLU A 153 -16.50 -26.13 13.52
N GLN A 154 -17.02 -25.36 12.56
CA GLN A 154 -18.37 -25.51 12.02
C GLN A 154 -18.46 -26.46 10.81
N GLU A 155 -17.38 -27.17 10.48
CA GLU A 155 -17.27 -28.08 9.33
C GLU A 155 -17.61 -27.43 7.98
N LYS A 156 -17.52 -26.09 7.88
CA LYS A 156 -17.76 -25.35 6.63
C LYS A 156 -16.57 -25.42 5.68
N ILE A 157 -15.39 -25.73 6.21
CA ILE A 157 -14.15 -25.91 5.46
C ILE A 157 -13.41 -27.14 5.99
N SER A 158 -12.61 -27.78 5.13
CA SER A 158 -11.74 -28.89 5.53
C SER A 158 -10.53 -28.41 6.32
N GLU A 159 -9.89 -29.34 7.04
CA GLU A 159 -8.61 -29.09 7.73
C GLU A 159 -7.54 -28.56 6.79
N GLY A 160 -7.40 -29.16 5.60
CA GLY A 160 -6.44 -28.69 4.59
C GLY A 160 -6.67 -27.24 4.17
N HIS A 161 -7.94 -26.82 4.02
CA HIS A 161 -8.27 -25.43 3.71
C HIS A 161 -7.99 -24.51 4.91
N TYR A 162 -8.27 -24.95 6.13
CA TYR A 162 -7.92 -24.19 7.34
C TYR A 162 -6.41 -23.91 7.44
N ILE A 163 -5.58 -24.93 7.22
CA ILE A 163 -4.11 -24.79 7.18
C ILE A 163 -3.69 -23.82 6.07
N GLU A 164 -4.29 -23.91 4.87
CA GLU A 164 -4.01 -22.97 3.78
C GLU A 164 -4.30 -21.51 4.18
N LEU A 165 -5.39 -21.26 4.91
CA LEU A 165 -5.72 -19.92 5.42
C LEU A 165 -4.69 -19.43 6.45
N LEU A 166 -4.26 -20.28 7.38
CA LEU A 166 -3.22 -19.91 8.36
C LEU A 166 -1.88 -19.62 7.70
N HIS A 167 -1.51 -20.38 6.67
CA HIS A 167 -0.29 -20.13 5.89
C HIS A 167 -0.32 -18.76 5.21
N LYS A 168 -1.49 -18.26 4.79
CA LYS A 168 -1.60 -16.90 4.20
C LYS A 168 -1.27 -15.78 5.19
N ILE A 169 -1.30 -16.05 6.50
CA ILE A 169 -0.91 -15.11 7.55
C ILE A 169 0.40 -15.53 8.24
N ASN A 170 1.22 -16.36 7.58
CA ASN A 170 2.49 -16.89 8.08
C ASN A 170 2.38 -17.60 9.44
N ILE A 171 1.21 -18.13 9.79
CA ILE A 171 1.08 -19.04 10.93
C ILE A 171 1.33 -20.44 10.38
N ASN A 172 2.56 -20.91 10.54
CA ASN A 172 2.87 -22.31 10.36
C ASN A 172 2.25 -23.07 11.54
N GLY A 173 1.23 -23.87 11.29
CA GLY A 173 0.78 -24.85 12.28
C GLY A 173 1.98 -25.70 12.69
N THR A 174 2.17 -25.94 13.99
CA THR A 174 3.26 -26.71 14.61
C THR A 174 4.67 -26.10 14.52
N GLN A 175 4.96 -25.17 15.42
CA GLN A 175 6.10 -25.34 16.32
C GLN A 175 5.54 -25.46 17.73
N GLU A 176 5.07 -26.65 18.08
CA GLU A 176 5.03 -27.01 19.50
C GLU A 176 6.49 -27.01 19.98
N ASN A 177 6.79 -26.19 20.97
CA ASN A 177 8.02 -26.30 21.72
C ASN A 177 8.01 -27.64 22.48
N GLU A 178 8.38 -28.73 21.81
CA GLU A 178 8.96 -29.90 22.46
C GLU A 178 10.39 -29.55 22.90
N ASP A 179 10.52 -28.64 23.87
CA ASP A 179 11.75 -28.45 24.64
C ASP A 179 11.41 -28.06 26.09
N SER A 180 10.36 -28.69 26.63
CA SER A 180 10.06 -28.70 28.06
C SER A 180 9.73 -30.11 28.56
N THR A 181 10.72 -30.99 28.45
CA THR A 181 10.85 -32.16 29.35
C THR A 181 12.23 -31.97 30.02
N ARG A 182 12.32 -31.46 31.25
CA ARG A 182 12.42 -32.28 32.49
C ARG A 182 13.15 -33.59 32.20
N CYS A 183 14.38 -33.87 32.64
CA CYS A 183 15.09 -33.56 33.89
C CYS A 183 16.60 -33.50 33.65
#